data_AF-A0A7C7V0B3-F1
#
_entry.id   AF-A0A7C7V0B3-F1
#
_cell.length_a   1.000
_cell.length_b   1.000
_cell.length_c   1.000
_cell.angle_alpha   90.00
_cell.angle_beta   90.00
_cell.angle_gamma   90.00
#
_symmetry.space_group_name_H-M   'P 1'
#
loop_
_entity.id
_entity.type
_entity.pdbx_description
1 polymer ?
#
loop_
_entity_poly.entity_id
_entity_poly.type
_entity_poly.pdbx_seq_one_letter_code
_entity_poly.pdbx_strand_id
1 'polypeptide(L)'
;MPLEDHPQRYQLANELHARPFPSLAAPGQAVFLAIKQPKDAAKRDRDLDRAHLLALLDRFGAQHPSPEATHYFAKLGRFHLKWESHTEFVTYTAFLENSAFLENNGDRPFDPAAWEVFPDDWLSAAPGLRVTSAHIRYGAVPADDARISDRLTEWFVPESLAVSRVLDGSA
;
A
#
# COMPACT_ATOMS: atom_id res chain seq x y z
N MET A 1 -5.64 42.60 21.23
CA MET A 1 -4.77 42.26 20.09
C MET A 1 -5.07 40.81 19.74
N PRO A 2 -5.31 40.44 18.47
CA PRO A 2 -5.53 39.05 18.11
C PRO A 2 -4.29 38.21 18.48
N LEU A 3 -4.52 36.94 18.83
CA LEU A 3 -3.46 36.00 19.18
C LEU A 3 -2.55 35.81 17.95
N GLU A 4 -1.23 35.84 18.17
CA GLU A 4 -0.26 35.69 17.09
C GLU A 4 -0.23 34.25 16.58
N ASP A 5 -0.28 34.09 15.26
CA ASP A 5 -0.27 32.77 14.63
C ASP A 5 1.14 32.18 14.64
N HIS A 6 1.22 30.87 14.94
CA HIS A 6 2.48 30.15 14.89
C HIS A 6 3.08 30.19 13.46
N PRO A 7 4.40 30.40 13.28
CA PRO A 7 5.03 30.52 11.95
C PRO A 7 4.74 29.35 10.99
N GLN A 8 4.53 28.15 11.52
CA GLN A 8 4.23 26.94 10.74
C GLN A 8 2.72 26.71 10.52
N ARG A 9 1.82 27.57 11.02
CA ARG A 9 0.37 27.34 10.99
C ARG A 9 -0.15 27.02 9.59
N TYR A 10 0.31 27.75 8.57
CA TYR A 10 -0.09 27.52 7.19
C TYR A 10 0.49 26.22 6.60
N GLN A 11 1.74 25.86 6.94
CA GLN A 11 2.34 24.60 6.50
C GLN A 11 1.60 23.40 7.11
N LEU A 12 1.37 23.44 8.42
CA LEU A 12 0.59 22.43 9.16
C LEU A 12 -0.83 22.29 8.63
N ALA A 13 -1.50 23.41 8.32
CA ALA A 13 -2.83 23.37 7.71
C ALA A 13 -2.82 22.70 6.32
N ASN A 14 -1.78 22.97 5.52
CA ASN A 14 -1.64 22.39 4.19
C ASN A 14 -1.23 20.91 4.22
N GLU A 15 -0.51 20.45 5.25
CA GLU A 15 -0.21 19.01 5.45
C GLU A 15 -1.45 18.14 5.60
N LEU A 16 -2.54 18.71 6.15
CA LEU A 16 -3.82 18.01 6.29
C LEU A 16 -4.50 17.78 4.92
N HIS A 17 -4.28 18.68 3.96
CA HIS A 17 -4.87 18.62 2.63
C HIS A 17 -3.98 17.97 1.56
N ALA A 18 -2.69 17.76 1.85
CA ALA A 18 -1.71 17.23 0.90
C ALA A 18 -1.69 15.69 0.78
N ARG A 19 -2.71 14.99 1.29
CA ARG A 19 -2.79 13.52 1.29
C ARG A 19 -3.93 13.00 0.39
N PRO A 20 -3.93 13.29 -0.93
CA PRO A 20 -4.92 12.69 -1.81
C PRO A 20 -4.75 11.17 -1.78
N PHE A 21 -5.85 10.45 -1.54
CA PHE A 21 -5.86 9.01 -1.71
C PHE A 21 -5.60 8.67 -3.18
N PRO A 22 -4.80 7.63 -3.48
CA PRO A 22 -4.64 7.18 -4.85
C PRO A 22 -6.01 6.79 -5.40
N SER A 23 -6.39 7.36 -6.54
CA SER A 23 -7.56 6.90 -7.29
C SER A 23 -7.16 5.65 -8.06
N LEU A 24 -7.80 4.52 -7.76
CA LEU A 24 -7.48 3.23 -8.37
C LEU A 24 -8.53 2.88 -9.42
N ALA A 25 -8.09 2.48 -10.61
CA ALA A 25 -8.97 1.94 -11.63
C ALA A 25 -9.14 0.43 -11.46
N ALA A 26 -10.39 -0.04 -11.34
CA ALA A 26 -10.70 -1.46 -11.35
C ALA A 26 -10.68 -2.04 -12.78
N PRO A 27 -10.34 -3.33 -12.95
CA PRO A 27 -9.85 -4.26 -11.93
C PRO A 27 -8.35 -4.05 -11.62
N GLY A 28 -7.94 -4.45 -10.41
CA GLY A 28 -6.56 -4.39 -10.00
C GLY A 28 -6.27 -5.16 -8.72
N GLN A 29 -5.01 -5.12 -8.32
CA GLN A 29 -4.53 -5.73 -7.08
C GLN A 29 -3.65 -4.77 -6.31
N ALA A 30 -3.60 -4.95 -5.00
CA ALA A 30 -2.65 -4.26 -4.14
C ALA A 30 -2.02 -5.24 -3.16
N VAL A 31 -0.75 -5.04 -2.86
CA VAL A 31 -0.07 -5.74 -1.78
C VAL A 31 0.37 -4.73 -0.73
N PHE A 32 0.11 -5.07 0.53
CA PHE A 32 0.42 -4.25 1.69
C PHE A 32 1.42 -4.97 2.56
N LEU A 33 2.45 -4.26 3.03
CA LEU A 33 3.47 -4.76 3.93
C LEU A 33 3.76 -3.72 5.01
N ALA A 34 3.67 -4.11 6.28
CA ALA A 34 4.05 -3.28 7.42
C ALA A 34 5.26 -3.88 8.15
N ILE A 35 6.32 -3.09 8.29
CA ILE A 35 7.57 -3.50 8.94
C ILE A 35 7.78 -2.64 10.19
N LYS A 36 8.12 -3.28 11.31
CA LYS A 36 8.33 -2.65 12.61
C LYS A 36 9.55 -3.22 13.30
N GLN A 37 10.33 -2.35 13.94
CA GLN A 37 11.40 -2.78 14.84
C GLN A 37 10.82 -3.54 16.06
N PRO A 38 11.41 -4.69 16.46
CA PRO A 38 10.87 -5.52 17.53
C PRO A 38 10.91 -4.84 18.90
N LYS A 39 11.85 -3.92 19.12
CA LYS A 39 12.04 -3.21 20.40
C LYS A 39 12.10 -1.70 20.16
N ASP A 40 11.59 -0.94 21.15
CA ASP A 40 11.64 0.53 21.19
C ASP A 40 11.27 1.21 19.86
N ALA A 41 10.23 0.70 19.20
CA ALA A 41 9.91 1.05 17.82
C ALA A 41 9.64 2.55 17.60
N ALA A 42 9.14 3.26 18.62
CA ALA A 42 8.96 4.71 18.58
C ALA A 42 10.27 5.51 18.51
N LYS A 43 11.40 4.89 18.91
CA LYS A 43 12.77 5.44 18.84
C LYS A 43 13.62 4.73 17.78
N ARG A 44 12.98 4.06 16.82
CA ARG A 44 13.69 3.38 15.73
C ARG A 44 14.57 4.35 14.96
N ASP A 45 15.66 3.82 14.42
CA ASP A 45 16.48 4.54 13.47
C ASP A 45 15.74 4.66 12.13
N ARG A 46 15.27 5.88 11.82
CA ARG A 46 14.51 6.17 10.60
C ARG A 46 15.38 6.13 9.36
N ASP A 47 16.70 6.27 9.49
CA ASP A 47 17.63 6.23 8.37
C ASP A 47 17.78 4.81 7.83
N LEU A 48 17.65 3.78 8.69
CA LEU A 48 17.61 2.39 8.24
C LEU A 48 16.36 2.12 7.40
N ASP A 49 15.20 2.59 7.83
CA ASP A 49 13.95 2.44 7.07
C ASP A 49 14.01 3.20 5.74
N ARG A 50 14.62 4.40 5.76
CA ARG A 50 14.86 5.19 4.54
C ARG A 50 15.82 4.48 3.60
N ALA A 51 16.94 3.96 4.09
CA ALA A 51 17.91 3.23 3.29
C ALA A 51 17.28 1.97 2.67
N HIS A 52 16.40 1.29 3.42
CA HIS A 52 15.64 0.16 2.93
C HIS A 52 14.70 0.52 1.78
N LEU A 53 13.97 1.64 1.88
CA LEU A 53 13.20 2.18 0.76
C LEU A 53 14.10 2.52 -0.44
N LEU A 54 15.23 3.19 -0.23
CA LEU A 54 16.13 3.58 -1.32
C LEU A 54 16.65 2.37 -2.10
N ALA A 55 17.04 1.30 -1.40
CA ALA A 55 17.47 0.06 -2.03
C ALA A 55 16.39 -0.53 -2.96
N LEU A 56 15.11 -0.39 -2.58
CA LEU A 56 14.00 -0.77 -3.46
C LEU A 56 13.92 0.14 -4.68
N LEU A 57 13.96 1.46 -4.48
CA LEU A 57 13.83 2.45 -5.56
C LEU A 57 14.97 2.34 -6.58
N ASP A 58 16.21 2.13 -6.11
CA ASP A 58 17.40 1.95 -6.95
C ASP A 58 17.26 0.76 -7.89
N ARG A 59 16.70 -0.36 -7.40
CA ARG A 59 16.45 -1.56 -8.22
C ARG A 59 15.50 -1.30 -9.38
N PHE A 60 14.57 -0.36 -9.21
CA PHE A 60 13.61 0.04 -10.25
C PHE A 60 14.04 1.30 -11.02
N GLY A 61 15.19 1.90 -10.69
CA GLY A 61 15.66 3.16 -11.28
C GLY A 61 14.75 4.35 -10.99
N ALA A 62 14.02 4.33 -9.86
CA ALA A 62 13.09 5.39 -9.48
C ALA A 62 13.83 6.55 -8.77
N GLN A 63 13.22 7.74 -8.82
CA GLN A 63 13.72 8.90 -8.06
C GLN A 63 13.65 8.64 -6.55
N HIS A 64 14.40 9.41 -5.78
CA HIS A 64 14.42 9.29 -4.32
C HIS A 64 13.52 10.34 -3.67
N PRO A 65 12.88 10.03 -2.52
CA PRO A 65 12.23 11.04 -1.70
C PRO A 65 13.24 12.04 -1.13
N SER A 66 12.73 13.22 -0.73
CA SER A 66 13.45 14.14 0.15
C SER A 66 13.93 13.43 1.42
N PRO A 67 15.11 13.78 1.99
CA PRO A 67 15.62 13.16 3.21
C PRO A 67 14.63 13.12 4.37
N GLU A 68 13.81 14.17 4.52
CA GLU A 68 12.84 14.32 5.62
C GLU A 68 11.43 13.78 5.26
N ALA A 69 11.28 13.12 4.11
CA ALA A 69 9.96 12.66 3.66
C ALA A 69 9.41 11.58 4.60
N THR A 70 8.16 11.78 5.01
CA THR A 70 7.41 10.79 5.80
C THR A 70 6.41 10.01 4.95
N HIS A 71 6.18 10.44 3.72
CA HIS A 71 5.33 9.79 2.74
C HIS A 71 6.01 9.89 1.38
N TYR A 72 5.89 8.85 0.55
CA TYR A 72 6.46 8.84 -0.78
C TYR A 72 5.62 8.03 -1.75
N PHE A 73 5.52 8.52 -2.98
CA PHE A 73 4.84 7.84 -4.08
C PHE A 73 5.79 7.74 -5.26
N ALA A 74 5.86 6.55 -5.86
CA ALA A 74 6.68 6.32 -7.05
C ALA A 74 6.06 5.27 -7.96
N LYS A 75 6.36 5.37 -9.25
CA LYS A 75 6.09 4.31 -10.22
C LYS A 75 7.30 3.38 -10.30
N LEU A 76 7.10 2.11 -9.99
CA LEU A 76 8.11 1.04 -10.04
C LEU A 76 7.74 0.06 -11.16
N GLY A 77 8.17 0.35 -12.38
CA GLY A 77 7.76 -0.42 -13.56
C GLY A 77 6.23 -0.40 -13.75
N ARG A 78 5.59 -1.56 -13.56
CA ARG A 78 4.12 -1.72 -13.63
C ARG A 78 3.39 -1.41 -12.31
N PHE A 79 4.14 -1.22 -11.22
CA PHE A 79 3.57 -0.95 -9.90
C PHE A 79 3.55 0.54 -9.59
N HIS A 80 2.56 0.98 -8.83
CA HIS A 80 2.62 2.26 -8.12
C HIS A 80 2.86 1.97 -6.64
N LEU A 81 4.00 2.43 -6.10
CA LEU A 81 4.34 2.30 -4.70
C LEU A 81 3.85 3.54 -3.93
N LYS A 82 3.20 3.28 -2.80
CA LYS A 82 3.02 4.21 -1.69
C LYS A 82 3.83 3.73 -0.50
N TRP A 83 4.68 4.59 0.04
CA TRP A 83 5.44 4.35 1.26
C TRP A 83 5.10 5.38 2.32
N GLU A 84 4.92 4.94 3.56
CA GLU A 84 4.59 5.82 4.70
C GLU A 84 5.44 5.46 5.92
N SER A 85 6.01 6.48 6.54
CA SER A 85 6.86 6.38 7.73
C SER A 85 6.11 6.91 8.94
N HIS A 86 5.54 5.99 9.71
CA HIS A 86 4.82 6.29 10.96
C HIS A 86 5.79 6.30 12.15
N THR A 87 5.32 6.70 13.33
CA THR A 87 6.16 6.76 14.53
C THR A 87 6.83 5.41 14.85
N GLU A 88 6.10 4.30 14.75
CA GLU A 88 6.58 2.98 15.20
C GLU A 88 6.87 2.00 14.06
N PHE A 89 6.41 2.25 12.85
CA PHE A 89 6.52 1.32 11.74
C PHE A 89 6.54 2.05 10.40
N VAL A 90 6.92 1.34 9.35
CA VAL A 90 6.78 1.79 7.97
C VAL A 90 5.83 0.89 7.22
N THR A 91 5.11 1.44 6.25
CA THR A 91 4.25 0.68 5.36
C THR A 91 4.67 0.84 3.91
N TYR A 92 4.51 -0.23 3.16
CA TYR A 92 4.66 -0.28 1.71
C TYR A 92 3.35 -0.80 1.14
N THR A 93 2.72 -0.02 0.26
CA THR A 93 1.56 -0.46 -0.52
C THR A 93 1.91 -0.36 -1.98
N ALA A 94 1.93 -1.49 -2.69
CA ALA A 94 2.15 -1.50 -4.12
C ALA A 94 0.84 -1.84 -4.84
N PHE A 95 0.44 -0.97 -5.75
CA PHE A 95 -0.74 -1.13 -6.59
C PHE A 95 -0.32 -1.67 -7.96
N LEU A 96 -0.97 -2.72 -8.40
CA LEU A 96 -0.90 -3.26 -9.75
C LEU A 96 -2.21 -2.93 -10.46
N GLU A 97 -2.21 -1.76 -11.10
CA GLU A 97 -3.27 -1.33 -12.00
C GLU A 97 -2.95 -1.88 -13.39
N ASN A 98 -3.93 -2.51 -14.05
CA ASN A 98 -4.08 -2.63 -15.52
C ASN A 98 -4.81 -3.93 -15.86
N SER A 99 -6.00 -3.79 -16.44
CA SER A 99 -6.78 -4.90 -16.97
C SER A 99 -6.03 -5.64 -18.08
N ALA A 100 -5.17 -5.01 -18.89
CA ALA A 100 -4.43 -5.70 -19.95
C ALA A 100 -3.39 -6.70 -19.42
N PHE A 101 -2.76 -6.45 -18.26
CA PHE A 101 -1.87 -7.45 -17.64
C PHE A 101 -2.69 -8.62 -17.07
N LEU A 102 -3.80 -8.31 -16.39
CA LEU A 102 -4.73 -9.30 -15.84
C LEU A 102 -5.48 -10.09 -16.94
N GLU A 103 -5.77 -9.48 -18.09
CA GLU A 103 -6.41 -10.10 -19.25
C GLU A 103 -5.43 -11.03 -19.97
N ASN A 104 -4.17 -10.61 -20.13
CA ASN A 104 -3.14 -11.41 -20.82
C ASN A 104 -2.61 -12.59 -19.98
N ASN A 105 -2.59 -12.48 -18.65
CA ASN A 105 -2.17 -13.56 -17.75
C ASN A 105 -3.33 -14.43 -17.24
N GLY A 106 -4.55 -14.17 -17.71
CA GLY A 106 -5.77 -14.71 -17.13
C GLY A 106 -6.10 -14.00 -15.82
N ASP A 107 -7.39 -13.73 -15.60
CA ASP A 107 -7.85 -13.06 -14.39
C ASP A 107 -7.67 -13.98 -13.17
N ARG A 108 -6.44 -14.08 -12.68
CA ARG A 108 -6.05 -15.00 -11.61
C ARG A 108 -6.28 -14.29 -10.26
N PRO A 109 -7.23 -14.74 -9.44
CA PRO A 109 -7.48 -14.14 -8.13
C PRO A 109 -6.21 -14.25 -7.28
N PHE A 110 -5.81 -13.14 -6.65
CA PHE A 110 -4.64 -13.08 -5.75
C PHE A 110 -3.34 -13.60 -6.38
N ASP A 111 -3.09 -13.26 -7.65
CA ASP A 111 -1.88 -13.63 -8.38
C ASP A 111 -0.58 -13.22 -7.63
N PRO A 112 0.31 -14.17 -7.28
CA PRO A 112 1.60 -13.89 -6.64
C PRO A 112 2.46 -12.87 -7.38
N ALA A 113 2.25 -12.65 -8.69
CA ALA A 113 2.92 -11.62 -9.47
C ALA A 113 2.74 -10.20 -8.90
N ALA A 114 1.71 -9.97 -8.07
CA ALA A 114 1.54 -8.71 -7.35
C ALA A 114 2.63 -8.48 -6.27
N TRP A 115 3.24 -9.54 -5.75
CA TRP A 115 4.32 -9.48 -4.76
C TRP A 115 5.72 -9.29 -5.38
N GLU A 116 5.88 -9.45 -6.69
CA GLU A 116 7.18 -9.30 -7.39
C GLU A 116 7.82 -7.91 -7.23
N VAL A 117 7.02 -6.91 -6.83
CA VAL A 117 7.52 -5.59 -6.43
C VAL A 117 8.46 -5.63 -5.22
N PHE A 118 8.33 -6.63 -4.34
CA PHE A 118 9.17 -6.83 -3.16
C PHE A 118 10.00 -8.11 -3.30
N PRO A 119 11.24 -8.01 -3.79
CA PRO A 119 12.12 -9.16 -3.97
C PRO A 119 12.51 -9.84 -2.65
N ASP A 120 12.74 -11.15 -2.68
CA ASP A 120 13.07 -11.94 -1.48
C ASP A 120 14.35 -11.47 -0.76
N ASP A 121 15.37 -11.07 -1.52
CA ASP A 121 16.63 -10.54 -0.99
C ASP A 121 16.42 -9.19 -0.30
N TRP A 122 15.55 -8.34 -0.86
CA TRP A 122 15.13 -7.10 -0.24
C TRP A 122 14.33 -7.38 1.04
N LEU A 123 13.30 -8.23 0.98
CA LEU A 123 12.48 -8.61 2.15
C LEU A 123 13.34 -9.17 3.30
N SER A 124 14.34 -9.98 2.97
CA SER A 124 15.27 -10.57 3.95
C SER A 124 16.19 -9.53 4.61
N ALA A 125 16.43 -8.41 3.95
CA ALA A 125 17.25 -7.30 4.44
C ALA A 125 16.44 -6.23 5.19
N ALA A 126 15.14 -6.47 5.46
CA ALA A 126 14.29 -5.52 6.17
C ALA A 126 14.85 -5.16 7.56
N PRO A 127 14.93 -3.86 7.93
CA PRO A 127 15.41 -3.42 9.23
C PRO A 127 14.31 -3.58 10.30
N GLY A 128 13.71 -4.76 10.41
CA GLY A 128 12.61 -5.02 11.33
C GLY A 128 11.88 -6.32 11.04
N LEU A 129 10.75 -6.51 11.70
CA LEU A 129 9.87 -7.66 11.52
C LEU A 129 8.57 -7.25 10.86
N ARG A 130 8.01 -8.15 10.03
CA ARG A 130 6.67 -7.99 9.47
C ARG A 130 5.64 -8.02 10.61
N VAL A 131 4.87 -6.95 10.75
CA VAL A 131 3.69 -6.91 11.63
C VAL A 131 2.50 -7.54 10.94
N THR A 132 2.27 -7.15 9.68
CA THR A 132 1.19 -7.67 8.87
C THR A 132 1.52 -7.54 7.39
N SER A 133 0.84 -8.33 6.58
CA SER A 133 0.81 -8.23 5.13
C SER A 133 -0.57 -8.58 4.64
N ALA A 134 -1.02 -7.92 3.57
CA ALA A 134 -2.31 -8.21 2.94
C ALA A 134 -2.18 -8.21 1.42
N HIS A 135 -2.94 -9.08 0.77
CA HIS A 135 -3.13 -9.08 -0.67
C HIS A 135 -4.58 -8.75 -0.94
N ILE A 136 -4.79 -7.63 -1.62
CA ILE A 136 -6.10 -7.04 -1.85
C ILE A 136 -6.38 -7.15 -3.34
N ARG A 137 -7.60 -7.57 -3.67
CA ARG A 137 -8.12 -7.53 -5.02
C ARG A 137 -9.33 -6.59 -5.04
N TYR A 138 -9.40 -5.74 -6.06
CA TYR A 138 -10.53 -4.86 -6.30
C TYR A 138 -10.96 -5.00 -7.76
N GLY A 139 -12.26 -4.92 -7.99
CA GLY A 139 -12.86 -5.15 -9.31
C GLY A 139 -14.26 -4.57 -9.40
N ALA A 140 -14.80 -4.54 -10.61
CA ALA A 140 -16.18 -4.13 -10.82
C ALA A 140 -17.13 -5.06 -10.06
N VAL A 141 -18.12 -4.45 -9.40
CA VAL A 141 -19.19 -5.18 -8.72
C VAL A 141 -20.00 -5.93 -9.79
N PRO A 142 -20.11 -7.28 -9.71
CA PRO A 142 -21.03 -8.02 -10.57
C PRO A 142 -22.47 -7.52 -10.39
N ALA A 143 -23.25 -7.51 -11.48
CA ALA A 143 -24.66 -7.14 -11.41
C ALA A 143 -25.53 -8.13 -10.60
N ASP A 144 -25.01 -9.33 -10.35
CA ASP A 144 -25.69 -10.40 -9.62
C ASP A 144 -24.89 -10.76 -8.36
N ASP A 145 -25.53 -10.61 -7.22
CA ASP A 145 -24.97 -10.93 -5.90
C ASP A 145 -24.59 -12.41 -5.77
N ALA A 146 -25.27 -13.32 -6.49
CA ALA A 146 -24.91 -14.74 -6.48
C ALA A 146 -23.48 -14.95 -6.99
N ARG A 147 -23.07 -14.18 -8.02
CA ARG A 147 -21.69 -14.22 -8.53
C ARG A 147 -20.65 -13.71 -7.53
N ILE A 148 -21.03 -12.80 -6.64
CA ILE A 148 -20.15 -12.35 -5.55
C ILE A 148 -19.97 -13.51 -4.57
N SER A 149 -21.06 -14.18 -4.19
CA SER A 149 -21.01 -15.35 -3.30
C SER A 149 -20.18 -16.51 -3.88
N ASP A 150 -20.35 -16.82 -5.16
CA ASP A 150 -19.60 -17.86 -5.86
C ASP A 150 -18.09 -17.58 -5.83
N ARG A 151 -17.69 -16.34 -6.18
CA ARG A 151 -16.30 -15.90 -6.12
C ARG A 151 -15.72 -15.96 -4.71
N LEU A 152 -16.47 -15.51 -3.71
CA LEU A 152 -16.00 -15.54 -2.32
C LEU A 152 -15.80 -16.98 -1.83
N THR A 153 -16.68 -17.90 -2.21
CA THR A 153 -16.58 -19.32 -1.87
C THR A 153 -15.43 -20.01 -2.60
N GLU A 154 -15.15 -19.60 -3.83
CA GLU A 154 -14.00 -20.08 -4.61
C GLU A 154 -12.67 -19.58 -4.03
N TRP A 155 -12.60 -18.32 -3.59
CA TRP A 155 -11.34 -17.68 -3.21
C TRP A 155 -11.00 -17.82 -1.73
N PHE A 156 -11.99 -18.01 -0.85
CA PHE A 156 -11.80 -18.02 0.60
C PHE A 156 -12.42 -19.25 1.25
N VAL A 157 -11.83 -19.66 2.38
CA VAL A 157 -12.38 -20.71 3.24
C VAL A 157 -13.62 -20.14 3.97
N PRO A 158 -14.81 -20.73 3.79
CA PRO A 158 -16.06 -20.18 4.33
C PRO A 158 -16.05 -19.96 5.85
N GLU A 159 -15.40 -20.84 6.60
CA GLU A 159 -15.33 -20.81 8.06
C GLU A 159 -14.51 -19.63 8.62
N SER A 160 -13.71 -18.98 7.76
CA SER A 160 -12.89 -17.81 8.11
C SER A 160 -13.28 -16.56 7.32
N LEU A 161 -14.45 -16.58 6.66
CA LEU A 161 -14.93 -15.48 5.83
C LEU A 161 -15.94 -14.61 6.59
N ALA A 162 -15.71 -13.30 6.60
CA ALA A 162 -16.69 -12.30 7.00
C ALA A 162 -16.93 -11.33 5.83
N VAL A 163 -18.20 -11.05 5.53
CA VAL A 163 -18.60 -10.18 4.41
C VAL A 163 -19.43 -9.02 4.95
N SER A 164 -19.16 -7.82 4.46
CA SER A 164 -19.94 -6.63 4.77
C SER A 164 -20.27 -5.88 3.48
N ARG A 165 -21.44 -5.23 3.45
CA ARG A 165 -21.87 -4.30 2.41
C ARG A 165 -21.98 -2.92 3.03
N VAL A 166 -21.37 -1.93 2.39
CA VAL A 166 -21.32 -0.54 2.88
C VAL A 166 -22.00 0.37 1.86
N LEU A 167 -22.59 1.48 2.33
CA LEU A 167 -23.24 2.51 1.51
C LEU A 167 -24.43 2.05 0.63
N ASP A 168 -25.20 1.04 1.06
CA ASP A 168 -26.36 0.52 0.32
C ASP A 168 -26.09 0.14 -1.15
N GLY A 169 -24.82 -0.13 -1.52
CA GLY A 169 -24.41 -0.41 -2.90
C GLY A 169 -24.00 0.83 -3.72
N SER A 170 -23.76 1.96 -3.07
CA SER A 170 -23.36 3.23 -3.71
C SER A 170 -21.84 3.47 -3.77
N ALA A 171 -21.04 2.42 -3.49
CA ALA A 171 -19.57 2.49 -3.46
C ALA A 171 -18.95 2.25 -4.84
#